data_AF-A0A4Q6C1M4-F1
#
_entry.id   AF-A0A4Q6C1M4-F1
#
_cell.length_a   1.000
_cell.length_b   1.000
_cell.length_c   1.000
_cell.angle_alpha   90.00
_cell.angle_beta   90.00
_cell.angle_gamma   90.00
#
_symmetry.space_group_name_H-M   'P 1'
#
loop_
_entity.id
_entity.type
_entity.pdbx_description
1 polymer ?
#
loop_
_entity_poly.entity_id
_entity_poly.type
_entity_poly.pdbx_seq_one_letter_code
_entity_poly.pdbx_strand_id
1 'polypeptide(L)'
;MLRLTEESPLRKAFILDTNVLLFDPNAIFKFGNNDIVIPIVVVEEIDRFKREMSENGRHARLFSRLIDGMRSTGELSKGVKLPNGGMLTVELGGDTPL
;
A
#
# COMPACT_ATOMS: atom_id res chain seq x y z
N MET A 1 2.98 -5.82 42.99
CA MET A 1 3.67 -5.13 41.89
C MET A 1 2.82 -5.35 40.63
N LEU A 2 1.90 -4.43 40.31
CA LEU A 2 1.08 -4.54 39.10
C LEU A 2 1.98 -4.27 37.89
N ARG A 3 2.10 -5.24 36.97
CA ARG A 3 2.61 -4.96 35.62
C ARG A 3 1.52 -4.16 34.90
N LEU A 4 1.77 -2.88 34.67
CA LEU A 4 1.04 -2.11 33.67
C LEU A 4 1.23 -2.88 32.35
N THR A 5 0.16 -3.46 31.81
CA THR A 5 0.17 -3.98 30.45
C THR A 5 0.31 -2.77 29.55
N GLU A 6 1.51 -2.56 29.00
CA GLU A 6 1.68 -1.54 27.96
C GLU A 6 0.70 -1.88 26.84
N GLU A 7 -0.30 -1.02 26.64
CA GLU A 7 -1.21 -1.14 25.50
C GLU A 7 -0.33 -1.10 24.25
N SER A 8 -0.37 -2.16 23.45
CA SER A 8 0.30 -2.17 22.16
C SER A 8 -0.26 -1.00 21.35
N PRO A 9 0.60 -0.14 20.77
CA PRO A 9 0.13 1.04 20.05
C PRO A 9 -0.87 0.63 18.97
N LEU A 10 -2.04 1.25 18.98
CA LEU A 10 -3.13 1.01 18.02
C LEU A 10 -2.60 1.07 16.59
N ARG A 11 -2.69 -0.07 15.90
CA ARG A 11 -2.35 -0.18 14.49
C ARG A 11 -3.35 0.64 13.67
N LYS A 12 -2.84 1.54 12.83
CA LYS A 12 -3.64 2.39 11.93
C LYS A 12 -3.65 1.80 10.52
N ALA A 13 -4.65 2.20 9.74
CA ALA A 13 -4.68 1.99 8.29
C ALA A 13 -4.43 3.32 7.57
N PHE A 14 -3.54 3.32 6.58
CA PHE A 14 -3.25 4.46 5.73
C PHE A 14 -3.71 4.19 4.31
N ILE A 15 -4.58 5.05 3.79
CA ILE A 15 -5.02 5.00 2.39
C ILE A 15 -4.03 5.82 1.57
N LEU A 16 -3.37 5.20 0.59
CA LEU A 16 -2.40 5.88 -0.27
C LEU A 16 -3.01 6.27 -1.60
N ASP A 17 -2.75 7.52 -1.99
CA ASP A 17 -3.12 8.09 -3.29
C ASP A 17 -1.99 7.92 -4.32
N THR A 18 -2.33 8.05 -5.59
CA THR A 18 -1.42 7.99 -6.74
C THR A 18 -0.25 8.96 -6.58
N ASN A 19 -0.49 10.19 -6.12
CA ASN A 19 0.57 11.19 -5.95
C ASN A 19 1.67 10.74 -4.99
N VAL A 20 1.31 10.05 -3.90
CA VAL A 20 2.27 9.53 -2.94
C VAL A 20 3.17 8.47 -3.61
N LEU A 21 2.57 7.58 -4.40
CA LEU A 21 3.27 6.49 -5.08
C LEU A 21 4.11 6.97 -6.27
N LEU A 22 3.66 8.02 -6.96
CA LEU A 22 4.42 8.68 -8.01
C LEU A 22 5.58 9.51 -7.45
N PHE A 23 5.45 10.06 -6.24
CA PHE A 23 6.56 10.72 -5.57
C PHE A 23 7.60 9.69 -5.08
N ASP A 24 7.14 8.61 -4.44
CA ASP A 24 7.99 7.54 -3.96
C ASP A 24 7.32 6.16 -4.10
N PRO A 25 7.79 5.29 -5.01
CA PRO A 25 7.21 3.97 -5.20
C PRO A 25 7.37 3.04 -3.99
N ASN A 26 8.27 3.36 -3.04
CA ASN A 26 8.49 2.60 -1.81
C ASN A 26 7.69 3.14 -0.61
N ALA A 27 6.81 4.12 -0.80
CA ALA A 27 6.03 4.71 0.28
C ALA A 27 5.24 3.66 1.10
N ILE A 28 4.78 2.59 0.47
CA ILE A 28 4.08 1.47 1.13
C ILE A 28 4.86 0.83 2.29
N PHE A 29 6.18 0.98 2.35
CA PHE A 29 7.02 0.43 3.41
C PHE A 29 7.32 1.44 4.54
N LYS A 30 6.93 2.70 4.39
CA LYS A 30 7.38 3.82 5.24
C LYS A 30 6.45 4.17 6.39
N PHE A 31 5.35 3.43 6.57
CA PHE A 31 4.36 3.68 7.62
C PHE A 31 4.54 2.79 8.87
N GLY A 32 5.77 2.36 9.18
CA GLY A 32 6.02 1.51 10.34
C GLY A 32 5.32 0.15 10.22
N ASN A 33 4.74 -0.35 11.31
CA ASN A 33 4.00 -1.62 11.31
C ASN A 33 2.50 -1.46 10.99
N ASN A 34 2.11 -0.33 10.40
CA ASN A 34 0.72 -0.01 10.08
C ASN A 34 0.27 -0.64 8.77
N ASP A 35 -1.05 -0.74 8.60
CA ASP A 35 -1.65 -1.30 7.40
C ASP A 35 -1.78 -0.22 6.31
N ILE A 36 -1.66 -0.66 5.06
CA ILE A 36 -1.71 0.16 3.86
C ILE A 36 -2.90 -0.30 3.02
N VAL A 37 -3.71 0.66 2.61
CA VAL A 37 -4.83 0.44 1.70
C VAL A 37 -4.55 1.23 0.43
N ILE A 38 -4.69 0.57 -0.71
CA ILE A 38 -4.54 1.19 -2.03
C ILE A 38 -5.87 1.01 -2.75
N PRO A 39 -6.65 2.08 -2.95
CA PRO A 39 -7.87 2.00 -3.75
C PRO A 39 -7.57 1.46 -5.15
N ILE A 40 -8.45 0.63 -5.71
CA ILE A 40 -8.25 0.05 -7.05
C ILE A 40 -8.07 1.14 -8.11
N VAL A 41 -8.77 2.26 -7.97
CA VAL A 41 -8.62 3.43 -8.86
C VAL A 41 -7.17 3.89 -8.93
N VAL A 42 -6.43 3.90 -7.81
CA VAL A 42 -5.01 4.30 -7.75
C VAL A 42 -4.14 3.37 -8.60
N VAL A 43 -4.41 2.06 -8.57
CA VAL A 43 -3.71 1.07 -9.42
C VAL A 43 -3.99 1.35 -10.90
N GLU A 44 -5.24 1.66 -11.25
CA GLU A 44 -5.62 2.03 -12.62
C GLU A 44 -4.94 3.32 -13.09
N GLU A 45 -4.74 4.30 -12.20
CA GLU A 45 -4.02 5.53 -12.53
C GLU A 45 -2.54 5.28 -12.79
N ILE A 46 -1.89 4.52 -11.91
CA ILE A 46 -0.51 4.07 -12.09
C ILE A 46 -0.34 3.39 -13.45
N ASP A 47 -1.30 2.57 -13.86
CA ASP A 47 -1.23 1.88 -15.15
C ASP A 47 -1.22 2.85 -16.35
N ARG A 48 -1.89 4.00 -16.23
CA ARG A 48 -1.81 5.08 -17.23
C ARG A 48 -0.43 5.74 -17.22
N PHE A 49 0.10 6.06 -16.04
CA PHE A 49 1.42 6.72 -15.89
C PHE A 49 2.59 5.87 -16.42
N LYS A 50 2.48 4.54 -16.43
CA LYS A 50 3.55 3.65 -16.97
C LYS A 50 3.96 3.97 -18.41
N ARG A 51 3.08 4.60 -19.19
CA ARG A 51 3.31 4.99 -20.60
C ARG A 51 4.19 6.23 -20.74
N GLU A 52 4.36 7.00 -19.68
CA GLU A 52 5.15 8.22 -19.72
C GLU A 52 6.65 7.92 -19.68
N MET A 53 7.43 8.71 -20.41
CA MET A 53 8.91 8.72 -20.35
C MET A 53 9.44 9.70 -19.29
N SER A 54 8.59 10.07 -18.32
CA SER A 54 8.89 10.97 -17.20
C SER A 54 9.41 10.19 -15.98
N GLU A 55 9.88 10.92 -14.96
CA GLU A 55 10.18 10.34 -13.64
C GLU A 55 8.94 9.72 -13.00
N ASN A 56 7.77 10.35 -13.15
CA ASN A 56 6.50 9.77 -12.70
C ASN A 56 6.22 8.43 -13.39
N GLY A 57 6.45 8.34 -14.71
CA GLY A 57 6.34 7.07 -15.42
C GLY A 57 7.36 6.02 -14.95
N ARG A 58 8.58 6.43 -14.60
CA ARG A 58 9.59 5.55 -13.99
C ARG A 58 9.13 5.02 -12.63
N HIS A 59 8.59 5.88 -11.78
CA HIS A 59 8.05 5.52 -10.47
C HIS A 59 6.81 4.62 -10.57
N ALA A 60 5.89 4.93 -11.48
CA ALA A 60 4.73 4.07 -11.76
C ALA A 60 5.15 2.65 -12.17
N ARG A 61 6.14 2.51 -13.05
CA ARG A 61 6.69 1.19 -13.43
C ARG A 61 7.36 0.46 -12.26
N LEU A 62 8.03 1.18 -11.37
CA LEU A 62 8.63 0.60 -10.17
C LEU A 62 7.57 0.10 -9.19
N PHE A 63 6.57 0.93 -8.89
CA PHE A 63 5.48 0.56 -8.01
C PHE A 63 4.66 -0.62 -8.57
N SER A 64 4.34 -0.63 -9.88
CA SER A 64 3.69 -1.77 -10.53
C SER A 64 4.47 -3.07 -10.34
N ARG A 65 5.80 -3.05 -10.51
CA ARG A 65 6.64 -4.24 -10.26
C ARG A 65 6.61 -4.70 -8.80
N LEU A 66 6.58 -3.78 -7.85
CA LEU A 66 6.47 -4.12 -6.42
C LEU A 66 5.14 -4.83 -6.13
N ILE A 67 4.03 -4.26 -6.60
CA ILE A 67 2.69 -4.83 -6.44
C ILE A 67 2.57 -6.19 -7.12
N ASP A 68 3.07 -6.33 -8.35
CA ASP A 68 3.06 -7.60 -9.06
C ASP A 68 3.89 -8.67 -8.34
N GLY A 69 5.04 -8.30 -7.78
CA GLY A 69 5.85 -9.19 -6.95
C GLY A 69 5.09 -9.68 -5.71
N MET A 70 4.29 -8.83 -5.07
CA MET A 70 3.48 -9.21 -3.90
C MET A 70 2.33 -10.15 -4.23
N ARG A 71 1.84 -10.20 -5.48
CA ARG A 71 0.83 -11.20 -5.88
C ARG A 71 1.32 -12.64 -5.74
N SER A 72 2.64 -12.85 -5.74
CA SER A 72 3.22 -14.18 -5.50
C SER A 72 3.08 -14.66 -4.05
N THR A 73 2.84 -13.75 -3.10
CA THR A 73 2.74 -14.07 -1.67
C THR A 73 1.30 -14.10 -1.16
N GLY A 74 0.32 -13.72 -1.99
CA GLY A 74 -1.10 -13.79 -1.66
C GLY A 74 -2.00 -12.93 -2.55
N GLU A 75 -3.29 -12.94 -2.23
CA GLU A 75 -4.29 -12.12 -2.91
C GLU A 75 -4.30 -10.70 -2.31
N LEU A 76 -3.94 -9.70 -3.13
CA LEU A 76 -3.88 -8.30 -2.70
C LEU A 76 -5.21 -7.76 -2.14
N SER A 77 -6.36 -8.24 -2.63
CA SER A 77 -7.69 -7.83 -2.13
C SER A 77 -8.02 -8.40 -0.75
N LYS A 78 -7.33 -9.46 -0.32
CA LYS A 78 -7.45 -10.07 1.01
C LYS A 78 -6.36 -9.60 1.98
N GLY A 79 -5.44 -8.77 1.50
CA GLY A 79 -4.28 -8.31 2.24
C GLY A 79 -3.06 -9.24 2.07
N VAL A 80 -1.90 -8.63 1.84
CA VAL A 80 -0.59 -9.30 1.82
C VAL A 80 0.31 -8.72 2.91
N LYS A 81 1.13 -9.56 3.53
CA LYS A 81 2.01 -9.11 4.61
C LYS A 81 3.19 -8.32 4.07
N LEU A 82 3.40 -7.12 4.61
CA LEU A 82 4.57 -6.30 4.35
C LEU A 82 5.75 -6.71 5.25
N PRO A 83 7.01 -6.50 4.81
CA PRO A 83 8.19 -6.83 5.60
C PRO A 83 8.27 -6.11 6.96
N ASN A 84 7.68 -4.92 7.05
CA ASN A 84 7.60 -4.09 8.27
C ASN A 84 6.51 -4.59 9.26
N GLY A 85 5.81 -5.67 8.94
CA GLY A 85 4.78 -6.28 9.77
C GLY A 85 3.36 -5.78 9.50
N GLY A 86 3.17 -4.71 8.72
CA GLY A 86 1.86 -4.25 8.26
C GLY A 86 1.23 -5.18 7.22
N MET A 87 -0.01 -4.90 6.83
CA MET A 87 -0.67 -5.53 5.68
C MET A 87 -0.88 -4.50 4.57
N LEU A 88 -0.71 -4.90 3.32
CA LEU A 88 -1.10 -4.11 2.15
C LEU A 88 -2.33 -4.73 1.51
N THR A 89 -3.37 -3.92 1.31
CA THR A 89 -4.61 -4.36 0.66
C THR A 89 -4.93 -3.47 -0.53
N VAL A 90 -5.35 -4.06 -1.65
CA VAL A 90 -5.95 -3.32 -2.77
C VAL A 90 -7.47 -3.36 -2.61
N GLU A 91 -8.07 -2.22 -2.30
CA GLU A 91 -9.50 -2.10 -2.05
C GLU A 91 -10.26 -1.95 -3.38
N LEU A 92 -11.13 -2.90 -3.69
CA LEU A 92 -11.84 -2.98 -4.97
C LEU A 92 -13.08 -2.08 -5.10
N GLY A 93 -13.36 -1.25 -4.09
CA GLY A 93 -14.59 -0.47 -4.02
C GLY A 93 -15.80 -1.37 -3.79
N GLY A 94 -16.17 -1.53 -2.53
CA GLY A 94 -17.34 -2.31 -2.10
C GLY A 94 -17.80 -1.85 -0.73
N ASP A 95 -18.74 -0.91 -0.74
CA ASP A 95 -19.73 -0.61 0.31
C ASP A 95 -19.28 -0.75 1.78
N THR A 96 -18.08 -0.28 2.11
CA THR A 96 -17.67 -0.15 3.51
C THR A 96 -17.67 1.34 3.85
N PRO A 97 -18.64 1.82 4.64
CA PRO A 97 -18.64 3.21 5.08
C PRO A 97 -17.41 3.44 5.98
N LEU A 98 -16.68 4.52 5.71
CA LEU A 98 -15.65 5.07 6.61
C LEU A 98 -16.28 5.55 7.92
#